data_AF-G7UTU4-F1
#
_entry.id   AF-G7UTU4-F1
#
_cell.length_a   1.000
_cell.length_b   1.000
_cell.length_c   1.000
_cell.angle_alpha   90.00
_cell.angle_beta   90.00
_cell.angle_gamma   90.00
#
_symmetry.space_group_name_H-M   'P 1'
#
loop_
_entity.id
_entity.type
_entity.pdbx_description
1 polymer ?
#
loop_
_entity_poly.entity_id
_entity_poly.type
_entity_poly.pdbx_seq_one_letter_code
_entity_poly.pdbx_strand_id
1 'polypeptide(L)'
;MWAPYLLSGGKVTGARRKIAATGELRAWIAQESATPDWLVDASHAHVGELTEMLALLLGDPGAPQPDIGLAEWIEQRLLPVANKDQALRRAVVVDAWRALPYGQRLVFNKLLTGSLRVGVSQRLVQQALAEMSDIDIARIAQRMPGTWTPSVEFLQERTGRALLAALLDAHDDPRIVISQQMQAAAGR
;
A
#
# COMPACT_ATOMS: atom_id res chain seq x y z
N MET A 1 10.36 -2.74 4.08
CA MET A 1 10.18 -4.20 3.82
C MET A 1 9.06 -4.54 2.85
N TRP A 2 7.86 -3.96 3.01
CA TRP A 2 6.71 -4.26 2.15
C TRP A 2 6.77 -3.66 0.74
N ALA A 3 7.51 -2.55 0.55
CA ALA A 3 7.56 -1.87 -0.75
C ALA A 3 8.04 -2.77 -1.90
N PRO A 4 9.21 -3.47 -1.85
CA PRO A 4 9.63 -4.36 -2.93
C PRO A 4 8.62 -5.48 -3.24
N TYR A 5 7.95 -6.00 -2.22
CA TYR A 5 6.90 -7.02 -2.37
C TYR A 5 5.71 -6.48 -3.16
N LEU A 6 5.18 -5.32 -2.76
CA LEU A 6 4.02 -4.69 -3.40
C LEU A 6 4.34 -4.22 -4.81
N LEU A 7 5.53 -3.61 -5.01
CA LEU A 7 6.03 -3.19 -6.32
C LEU A 7 6.20 -4.37 -7.29
N SER A 8 6.51 -5.56 -6.77
CA SER A 8 6.60 -6.79 -7.56
C SER A 8 5.24 -7.46 -7.81
N GLY A 9 4.12 -6.82 -7.46
CA GLY A 9 2.76 -7.34 -7.64
C GLY A 9 2.25 -8.20 -6.47
N GLY A 10 2.96 -8.19 -5.34
CA GLY A 10 2.53 -8.84 -4.11
C GLY A 10 1.23 -8.24 -3.55
N LYS A 11 0.45 -9.05 -2.82
CA LYS A 11 -0.83 -8.65 -2.25
C LYS A 11 -0.85 -8.87 -0.74
N VAL A 12 -1.18 -7.81 0.01
CA VAL A 12 -1.40 -7.91 1.46
C VAL A 12 -2.59 -8.81 1.74
N THR A 13 -3.68 -8.58 1.00
CA THR A 13 -4.95 -9.29 1.16
C THR A 13 -5.08 -10.47 0.21
N GLY A 14 -5.85 -11.47 0.63
CA GLY A 14 -6.12 -12.68 -0.17
C GLY A 14 -7.00 -13.64 0.62
N ALA A 15 -7.25 -14.85 0.07
CA ALA A 15 -8.16 -15.81 0.69
C ALA A 15 -7.79 -16.17 2.15
N ARG A 16 -6.49 -16.21 2.47
CA ARG A 16 -5.98 -16.49 3.82
C ARG A 16 -5.74 -15.23 4.67
N ARG A 17 -5.97 -14.03 4.14
CA ARG A 17 -5.75 -12.74 4.82
C ARG A 17 -6.82 -11.74 4.38
N LYS A 18 -8.10 -12.11 4.53
CA LYS A 18 -9.21 -11.29 4.08
C LYS A 18 -9.40 -10.11 5.03
N ILE A 19 -9.28 -8.90 4.52
CA ILE A 19 -9.57 -7.66 5.26
C ILE A 19 -10.96 -7.14 4.95
N ALA A 20 -11.35 -7.11 3.68
CA ALA A 20 -12.69 -6.71 3.26
C ALA A 20 -13.04 -7.32 1.90
N ALA A 21 -14.30 -7.69 1.71
CA ALA A 21 -14.87 -7.95 0.39
C ALA A 21 -15.42 -6.66 -0.22
N THR A 22 -15.58 -6.63 -1.54
CA THR A 22 -16.15 -5.48 -2.27
C THR A 22 -17.51 -5.03 -1.72
N GLY A 23 -18.41 -5.98 -1.43
CA GLY A 23 -19.72 -5.65 -0.84
C GLY A 23 -19.61 -5.06 0.57
N GLU A 24 -18.64 -5.52 1.37
CA GLU A 24 -18.39 -4.95 2.70
C GLU A 24 -17.90 -3.49 2.58
N LEU A 25 -16.94 -3.22 1.69
CA LEU A 25 -16.42 -1.86 1.48
C LEU A 25 -17.50 -0.89 1.00
N ARG A 26 -18.37 -1.32 0.09
CA ARG A 26 -19.53 -0.51 -0.37
C ARG A 26 -20.49 -0.19 0.78
N ALA A 27 -20.86 -1.20 1.56
CA ALA A 27 -21.76 -1.00 2.69
C ALA A 27 -21.15 -0.08 3.76
N TRP A 28 -19.85 -0.23 4.04
CA TRP A 28 -19.17 0.61 5.00
C TRP A 28 -19.06 2.06 4.51
N ILE A 29 -18.65 2.31 3.27
CA ILE A 29 -18.51 3.68 2.77
C ILE A 29 -19.85 4.41 2.70
N ALA A 30 -20.93 3.70 2.34
CA ALA A 30 -22.29 4.26 2.30
C ALA A 30 -22.67 4.79 3.70
N GLN A 31 -22.42 3.99 4.73
CA GLN A 31 -22.67 4.36 6.12
C GLN A 31 -21.78 5.52 6.58
N GLU A 32 -20.47 5.46 6.30
CA GLU A 32 -19.52 6.48 6.76
C GLU A 32 -19.70 7.84 6.08
N SER A 33 -20.12 7.84 4.82
CA SER A 33 -20.38 9.07 4.05
C SER A 33 -21.82 9.57 4.17
N ALA A 34 -22.69 8.84 4.88
CA ALA A 34 -24.15 9.04 4.88
C ALA A 34 -24.75 9.10 3.46
N THR A 35 -24.13 8.38 2.52
CA THR A 35 -24.55 8.31 1.12
C THR A 35 -25.52 7.13 0.94
N PRO A 36 -26.72 7.35 0.38
CA PRO A 36 -27.65 6.24 0.13
C PRO A 36 -27.08 5.29 -0.93
N ASP A 37 -27.38 3.99 -0.82
CA ASP A 37 -26.81 2.94 -1.67
C ASP A 37 -26.90 3.22 -3.18
N TRP A 38 -28.05 3.75 -3.64
CA TRP A 38 -28.24 4.09 -5.05
C TRP A 38 -27.25 5.14 -5.56
N LEU A 39 -26.84 6.08 -4.69
CA LEU A 39 -25.89 7.14 -5.04
C LEU A 39 -24.44 6.61 -4.99
N VAL A 40 -24.14 5.63 -4.14
CA VAL A 40 -22.86 4.90 -4.19
C VAL A 40 -22.73 4.15 -5.51
N ASP A 41 -23.79 3.49 -5.95
CA ASP A 41 -23.80 2.77 -7.23
C ASP A 41 -23.67 3.72 -8.43
N ALA A 42 -24.41 4.83 -8.43
CA ALA A 42 -24.28 5.86 -9.46
C ALA A 42 -22.87 6.47 -9.49
N SER A 43 -22.28 6.75 -8.32
CA SER A 43 -20.92 7.27 -8.20
C SER A 43 -19.90 6.28 -8.75
N HIS A 44 -20.05 4.99 -8.43
CA HIS A 44 -19.17 3.97 -8.97
C HIS A 44 -19.30 3.82 -10.48
N ALA A 45 -20.53 3.89 -11.03
CA ALA A 45 -20.75 3.85 -12.47
C ALA A 45 -20.11 5.04 -13.20
N HIS A 46 -20.05 6.19 -12.54
CA HIS A 46 -19.41 7.40 -13.09
C HIS A 46 -17.87 7.36 -12.98
N VAL A 47 -17.33 7.00 -11.81
CA VAL A 47 -15.87 6.97 -11.55
C VAL A 47 -15.21 5.77 -12.24
N GLY A 48 -15.90 4.64 -12.33
CA GLY A 48 -15.41 3.43 -13.00
C GLY A 48 -14.47 2.56 -12.17
N GLU A 49 -14.01 3.01 -11.00
CA GLU A 49 -13.10 2.26 -10.14
C GLU A 49 -13.53 2.33 -8.66
N LEU A 50 -13.52 1.18 -7.98
CA LEU A 50 -13.98 1.04 -6.60
C LEU A 50 -13.08 1.82 -5.62
N THR A 51 -11.76 1.67 -5.70
CA THR A 51 -10.84 2.29 -4.73
C THR A 51 -10.83 3.81 -4.81
N GLU A 52 -11.01 4.36 -6.00
CA GLU A 52 -11.15 5.79 -6.26
C GLU A 52 -12.48 6.32 -5.75
N MET A 53 -13.59 5.64 -6.04
CA MET A 53 -14.90 6.02 -5.51
C MET A 53 -14.93 5.96 -3.97
N LEU A 54 -14.34 4.92 -3.36
CA LEU A 54 -14.17 4.85 -1.90
C LEU A 54 -13.34 6.02 -1.35
N ALA A 55 -12.32 6.48 -2.08
CA ALA A 55 -11.48 7.57 -1.65
C ALA A 55 -12.20 8.93 -1.74
N LEU A 56 -13.00 9.13 -2.79
CA LEU A 56 -13.73 10.37 -3.09
C LEU A 56 -14.98 10.60 -2.22
N LEU A 57 -15.63 9.53 -1.74
CA LEU A 57 -16.86 9.66 -0.95
C LEU A 57 -16.68 10.26 0.45
N LEU A 58 -15.45 10.54 0.86
CA LEU A 58 -15.12 11.15 2.14
C LEU A 58 -14.24 12.39 1.94
N GLY A 59 -14.47 13.44 2.72
CA GLY A 59 -13.61 14.63 2.74
C GLY A 59 -12.24 14.35 3.39
N ASP A 60 -11.31 15.27 3.22
CA ASP A 60 -10.03 15.22 3.94
C ASP A 60 -10.23 15.50 5.45
N PRO A 61 -9.38 14.94 6.32
CA PRO A 61 -9.44 15.21 7.74
C PRO A 61 -9.17 16.69 8.04
N GLY A 62 -9.84 17.24 9.06
CA GLY A 62 -9.71 18.65 9.45
C GLY A 62 -8.35 19.01 10.06
N ALA A 63 -7.53 18.02 10.43
CA ALA A 63 -6.17 18.21 10.94
C ALA A 63 -5.24 17.12 10.39
N PRO A 64 -3.96 17.45 10.11
CA PRO A 64 -2.96 16.46 9.74
C PRO A 64 -2.78 15.44 10.88
N GLN A 65 -2.75 14.16 10.52
CA GLN A 65 -2.36 13.09 11.43
C GLN A 65 -0.86 12.80 11.29
N PRO A 66 -0.21 12.21 12.32
CA PRO A 66 1.15 11.73 12.20
C PRO A 66 1.26 10.70 11.06
N ASP A 67 2.32 10.82 10.26
CA ASP A 67 2.58 9.86 9.19
C ASP A 67 2.94 8.49 9.79
N ILE A 68 2.13 7.49 9.46
CA ILE A 68 2.37 6.09 9.81
C ILE A 68 3.03 5.39 8.63
N GLY A 69 4.15 4.72 8.88
CA GLY A 69 4.88 3.99 7.85
C GLY A 69 4.07 2.83 7.24
N LEU A 70 4.31 2.52 5.96
CA LEU A 70 3.62 1.44 5.25
C LEU A 70 3.72 0.08 5.95
N ALA A 71 4.88 -0.24 6.52
CA ALA A 71 5.08 -1.49 7.25
C ALA A 71 4.24 -1.54 8.53
N GLU A 72 4.16 -0.43 9.26
CA GLU A 72 3.31 -0.31 10.45
C GLU A 72 1.83 -0.48 10.11
N TRP A 73 1.35 0.18 9.04
CA TRP A 73 0.00 -0.02 8.53
C TRP A 73 -0.32 -1.50 8.26
N ILE A 74 0.60 -2.21 7.61
CA ILE A 74 0.36 -3.60 7.24
C ILE A 74 0.47 -4.52 8.46
N GLU A 75 1.55 -4.45 9.21
CA GLU A 75 1.87 -5.40 10.28
C GLU A 75 1.10 -5.14 11.56
N GLN A 76 0.85 -3.88 11.90
CA GLN A 76 0.25 -3.50 13.19
C GLN A 76 -1.24 -3.15 13.08
N ARG A 77 -1.76 -2.84 11.88
CA ARG A 77 -3.18 -2.50 11.70
C ARG A 77 -3.92 -3.54 10.87
N LEU A 78 -3.45 -3.88 9.68
CA LEU A 78 -4.18 -4.75 8.75
C LEU A 78 -4.07 -6.25 9.08
N LEU A 79 -2.84 -6.79 9.12
CA LEU A 79 -2.63 -8.22 9.37
C LEU A 79 -3.24 -8.71 10.70
N PRO A 80 -3.22 -7.95 11.80
CA PRO A 80 -3.80 -8.39 13.07
C PRO A 80 -5.31 -8.57 13.03
N VAL A 81 -6.03 -7.94 12.08
CA VAL A 81 -7.49 -8.10 11.92
C VAL A 81 -7.90 -9.00 10.77
N ALA A 82 -6.95 -9.52 10.00
CA ALA A 82 -7.24 -10.37 8.85
C ALA A 82 -8.00 -11.64 9.25
N ASN A 83 -9.09 -11.92 8.53
CA ASN A 83 -10.07 -12.99 8.81
C ASN A 83 -10.71 -12.97 10.21
N LYS A 84 -10.55 -11.89 10.98
CA LYS A 84 -11.31 -11.71 12.23
C LYS A 84 -12.72 -11.24 11.93
N ASP A 85 -13.49 -11.06 13.01
CA ASP A 85 -14.86 -10.57 12.97
C ASP A 85 -14.99 -9.32 12.10
N GLN A 86 -16.09 -9.27 11.35
CA GLN A 86 -16.37 -8.16 10.43
C GLN A 86 -16.34 -6.80 11.14
N ALA A 87 -16.83 -6.73 12.39
CA ALA A 87 -16.84 -5.50 13.16
C ALA A 87 -15.42 -4.97 13.44
N LEU A 88 -14.48 -5.86 13.80
CA LEU A 88 -13.08 -5.50 14.03
C LEU A 88 -12.39 -5.04 12.74
N ARG A 89 -12.62 -5.76 11.64
CA ARG A 89 -12.08 -5.37 10.31
C ARG A 89 -12.62 -4.03 9.86
N ARG A 90 -13.93 -3.81 10.01
CA ARG A 90 -14.60 -2.54 9.68
C ARG A 90 -13.98 -1.40 10.46
N ALA A 91 -13.84 -1.53 11.78
CA ALA A 91 -13.31 -0.47 12.63
C ALA A 91 -11.95 0.04 12.12
N VAL A 92 -11.01 -0.86 11.85
CA VAL A 92 -9.69 -0.49 11.30
C VAL A 92 -9.78 0.22 9.95
N VAL A 93 -10.65 -0.24 9.05
CA VAL A 93 -10.82 0.37 7.72
C VAL A 93 -11.44 1.76 7.81
N VAL A 94 -12.47 1.92 8.64
CA VAL A 94 -13.16 3.20 8.86
C VAL A 94 -12.25 4.21 9.54
N ASP A 95 -11.49 3.78 10.55
CA ASP A 95 -10.52 4.65 11.23
C ASP A 95 -9.47 5.16 10.25
N ALA A 96 -8.96 4.29 9.37
CA ALA A 96 -8.05 4.69 8.30
C ALA A 96 -8.70 5.69 7.33
N TRP A 97 -9.93 5.45 6.89
CA TRP A 97 -10.61 6.39 5.99
C TRP A 97 -10.79 7.78 6.59
N ARG A 98 -11.13 7.86 7.87
CA ARG A 98 -11.32 9.14 8.59
C ARG A 98 -10.00 9.86 8.85
N ALA A 99 -8.89 9.12 9.02
CA ALA A 99 -7.59 9.68 9.36
C ALA A 99 -6.74 10.05 8.14
N LEU A 100 -6.90 9.35 7.02
CA LEU A 100 -6.03 9.51 5.85
C LEU A 100 -6.58 10.58 4.89
N PRO A 101 -5.73 11.51 4.40
CA PRO A 101 -6.10 12.39 3.29
C PRO A 101 -6.28 11.58 2.00
N TYR A 102 -6.94 12.17 1.01
CA TYR A 102 -7.37 11.54 -0.24
C TYR A 102 -6.29 10.64 -0.88
N GLY A 103 -5.07 11.16 -1.07
CA GLY A 103 -3.98 10.41 -1.71
C GLY A 103 -3.57 9.16 -0.93
N GLN A 104 -3.45 9.26 0.39
CA GLN A 104 -3.11 8.12 1.24
C GLN A 104 -4.28 7.13 1.33
N ARG A 105 -5.52 7.63 1.38
CA ARG A 105 -6.75 6.81 1.39
C ARG A 105 -6.89 5.99 0.10
N LEU A 106 -6.58 6.58 -1.05
CA LEU A 106 -6.57 5.88 -2.34
C LEU A 106 -5.57 4.72 -2.33
N VAL A 107 -4.33 4.97 -1.89
CA VAL A 107 -3.30 3.92 -1.78
C VAL A 107 -3.72 2.84 -0.80
N PHE A 108 -4.27 3.22 0.36
CA PHE A 108 -4.81 2.29 1.35
C PHE A 108 -5.91 1.39 0.74
N ASN A 109 -6.87 1.96 0.03
CA ASN A 109 -7.92 1.20 -0.65
C ASN A 109 -7.35 0.22 -1.70
N LYS A 110 -6.33 0.64 -2.45
CA LYS A 110 -5.62 -0.23 -3.41
C LYS A 110 -4.86 -1.38 -2.73
N LEU A 111 -4.34 -1.16 -1.52
CA LEU A 111 -3.75 -2.24 -0.71
C LEU A 111 -4.82 -3.25 -0.27
N LEU A 112 -5.98 -2.77 0.18
CA LEU A 112 -7.09 -3.63 0.64
C LEU A 112 -7.63 -4.53 -0.47
N THR A 113 -7.77 -3.99 -1.67
CA THR A 113 -8.33 -4.71 -2.83
C THR A 113 -7.27 -5.47 -3.63
N GLY A 114 -5.98 -5.28 -3.33
CA GLY A 114 -4.88 -5.85 -4.09
C GLY A 114 -4.78 -5.31 -5.52
N SER A 115 -5.34 -4.12 -5.78
CA SER A 115 -5.30 -3.42 -7.07
C SER A 115 -4.13 -2.44 -7.18
N LEU A 116 -3.29 -2.31 -6.14
CA LEU A 116 -2.11 -1.46 -6.17
C LEU A 116 -1.16 -1.89 -7.29
N ARG A 117 -1.06 -1.03 -8.31
CA ARG A 117 -0.14 -1.16 -9.43
C ARG A 117 0.51 0.18 -9.66
N VAL A 118 1.83 0.18 -9.80
CA VAL A 118 2.62 1.39 -10.08
C VAL A 118 3.43 1.29 -11.37
N GLY A 119 3.13 0.30 -12.23
CA GLY A 119 3.82 0.10 -13.50
C GLY A 119 5.26 -0.43 -13.38
N VAL A 120 5.68 -0.85 -12.18
CA VAL A 120 7.00 -1.43 -11.93
C VAL A 120 6.96 -2.94 -12.15
N SER A 121 7.89 -3.47 -12.94
CA SER A 121 8.03 -4.92 -13.11
C SER A 121 8.86 -5.54 -12.00
N GLN A 122 8.64 -6.82 -11.69
CA GLN A 122 9.47 -7.55 -10.74
C GLN A 122 10.97 -7.51 -11.13
N ARG A 123 11.29 -7.57 -12.42
CA ARG A 123 12.67 -7.44 -12.92
C ARG A 123 13.27 -6.08 -12.58
N LEU A 124 12.50 -5.00 -12.70
CA LEU A 124 12.97 -3.66 -12.35
C LEU A 124 13.24 -3.52 -10.85
N VAL A 125 12.40 -4.13 -10.00
CA VAL A 125 12.68 -4.22 -8.56
C VAL A 125 13.97 -5.01 -8.29
N GLN A 126 14.16 -6.14 -8.98
CA GLN A 126 15.38 -6.95 -8.83
C GLN A 126 16.63 -6.20 -9.29
N GLN A 127 16.55 -5.41 -10.36
CA GLN A 127 17.64 -4.55 -10.85
C GLN A 127 18.01 -3.50 -9.80
N ALA A 128 17.03 -2.76 -9.29
CA ALA A 128 17.27 -1.75 -8.26
C ALA A 128 17.92 -2.36 -7.01
N LEU A 129 17.44 -3.53 -6.56
CA LEU A 129 18.04 -4.23 -5.42
C LEU A 129 19.47 -4.70 -5.71
N ALA A 130 19.75 -5.20 -6.92
CA ALA A 130 21.10 -5.60 -7.32
C ALA A 130 22.08 -4.41 -7.27
N GLU A 131 21.68 -3.28 -7.85
CA GLU A 131 22.48 -2.04 -7.86
C GLU A 131 22.74 -1.50 -6.44
N MET A 132 21.72 -1.48 -5.58
CA MET A 132 21.87 -0.94 -4.23
C MET A 132 22.65 -1.85 -3.28
N SER A 133 22.69 -3.16 -3.54
CA SER A 133 23.34 -4.14 -2.65
C SER A 133 24.66 -4.67 -3.17
N ASP A 134 25.06 -4.30 -4.39
CA ASP A 134 26.21 -4.87 -5.12
C ASP A 134 26.15 -6.41 -5.20
N ILE A 135 24.93 -6.95 -5.31
CA ILE A 135 24.67 -8.39 -5.44
C ILE A 135 24.22 -8.67 -6.87
N ASP A 136 24.79 -9.73 -7.46
CA ASP A 136 24.41 -10.20 -8.78
C ASP A 136 22.88 -10.41 -8.92
N ILE A 137 22.31 -9.88 -10.00
CA ILE A 137 20.87 -9.92 -10.25
C ILE A 137 20.31 -11.35 -10.34
N ALA A 138 21.07 -12.32 -10.86
CA ALA A 138 20.62 -13.71 -10.90
C ALA A 138 20.48 -14.27 -9.48
N ARG A 139 21.36 -13.87 -8.57
CA ARG A 139 21.25 -14.22 -7.14
C ARG A 139 20.05 -13.54 -6.48
N ILE A 140 19.76 -12.28 -6.80
CA ILE A 140 18.52 -11.60 -6.35
C ILE A 140 17.28 -12.31 -6.89
N ALA A 141 17.25 -12.65 -8.18
CA ALA A 141 16.13 -13.32 -8.83
C ALA A 141 15.84 -14.71 -8.26
N GLN A 142 16.87 -15.53 -8.01
CA GLN A 142 16.73 -16.83 -7.34
C GLN A 142 16.09 -16.72 -5.93
N ARG A 143 16.22 -15.55 -5.29
CA ARG A 143 15.76 -15.29 -3.93
C ARG A 143 14.40 -14.57 -3.87
N MET A 144 13.92 -14.05 -4.99
CA MET A 144 12.59 -13.43 -5.14
C MET A 144 11.71 -14.25 -6.10
N PRO A 145 11.34 -15.51 -5.77
CA PRO A 145 10.40 -16.27 -6.59
C PRO A 145 9.01 -15.60 -6.57
N GLY A 146 8.16 -15.87 -7.56
CA GLY A 146 6.89 -15.16 -7.80
C GLY A 146 5.91 -15.06 -6.61
N THR A 147 6.04 -15.93 -5.60
CA THR A 147 5.29 -15.85 -4.35
C THR A 147 6.26 -15.94 -3.16
N TRP A 148 6.55 -14.80 -2.54
CA TRP A 148 7.36 -14.72 -1.32
C TRP A 148 6.64 -13.88 -0.26
N THR A 149 7.00 -14.08 1.00
CA THR A 149 6.46 -13.27 2.11
C THR A 149 7.54 -12.31 2.58
N PRO A 150 7.29 -10.99 2.65
CA PRO A 150 8.24 -10.06 3.24
C PRO A 150 8.46 -10.38 4.73
N SER A 151 9.72 -10.56 5.14
CA SER A 151 10.12 -10.72 6.54
C SER A 151 11.44 -10.03 6.84
N VAL A 152 11.71 -9.77 8.13
CA VAL A 152 12.98 -9.21 8.62
C VAL A 152 14.13 -10.15 8.25
N GLU A 153 13.96 -11.46 8.48
CA GLU A 153 14.94 -12.46 8.03
C GLU A 153 15.16 -12.43 6.52
N PHE A 154 14.11 -12.19 5.71
CA PHE A 154 14.22 -12.14 4.25
C PHE A 154 15.19 -11.04 3.77
N LEU A 155 15.23 -9.88 4.43
CA LEU A 155 16.17 -8.81 4.10
C LEU A 155 17.53 -8.99 4.80
N GLN A 156 17.55 -9.45 6.05
CA GLN A 156 18.79 -9.62 6.81
C GLN A 156 19.70 -10.73 6.25
N GLU A 157 19.13 -11.86 5.83
CA GLU A 157 19.92 -12.99 5.33
C GLU A 157 20.42 -12.80 3.89
N ARG A 158 19.79 -11.90 3.10
CA ARG A 158 19.89 -11.95 1.62
C ARG A 158 20.51 -10.74 0.94
N THR A 159 20.56 -9.58 1.58
CA THR A 159 21.07 -8.33 0.98
C THR A 159 22.37 -7.80 1.61
N GLY A 160 22.89 -8.48 2.63
CA GLY A 160 24.08 -8.06 3.38
C GLY A 160 23.79 -6.88 4.31
N ARG A 161 24.59 -6.74 5.38
CA ARG A 161 24.48 -5.66 6.40
C ARG A 161 24.48 -4.25 5.80
N ALA A 162 25.10 -4.06 4.63
CA ALA A 162 25.27 -2.76 3.98
C ALA A 162 23.96 -2.16 3.44
N LEU A 163 23.03 -2.97 2.90
CA LEU A 163 21.77 -2.43 2.37
C LEU A 163 20.79 -2.05 3.49
N LEU A 164 20.80 -2.78 4.61
CA LEU A 164 19.96 -2.41 5.77
C LEU A 164 20.45 -1.08 6.37
N ALA A 165 21.77 -0.85 6.43
CA ALA A 165 22.33 0.45 6.80
C ALA A 165 21.91 1.53 5.79
N ALA A 166 22.07 1.30 4.49
CA ALA A 166 21.69 2.28 3.46
C ALA A 166 20.17 2.58 3.41
N LEU A 167 19.30 1.59 3.65
CA LEU A 167 17.84 1.76 3.69
C LEU A 167 17.33 2.40 4.99
N LEU A 168 18.05 2.21 6.11
CA LEU A 168 17.76 2.89 7.37
C LEU A 168 18.29 4.33 7.36
N ASP A 169 19.50 4.56 6.86
CA ASP A 169 20.07 5.90 6.64
C ASP A 169 19.25 6.70 5.60
N ALA A 170 18.66 6.02 4.62
CA ALA A 170 17.74 6.62 3.66
C ALA A 170 16.44 7.17 4.29
N HIS A 171 16.06 6.70 5.48
CA HIS A 171 14.92 7.25 6.22
C HIS A 171 15.26 8.61 6.86
N ASP A 172 16.55 8.89 7.08
CA ASP A 172 17.09 10.13 7.66
C ASP A 172 17.81 11.04 6.63
N ASP A 173 17.92 10.65 5.35
CA ASP A 173 18.55 11.47 4.31
C ASP A 173 17.56 12.46 3.64
N PRO A 174 17.71 13.78 3.85
CA PRO A 174 16.86 14.80 3.24
C PRO A 174 16.96 14.87 1.71
N ARG A 175 17.87 14.15 1.06
CA ARG A 175 17.98 14.03 -0.42
C ARG A 175 17.09 12.95 -1.01
N ILE A 176 16.51 12.08 -0.18
CA ILE A 176 15.48 11.11 -0.57
C ILE A 176 14.08 11.74 -0.44
N VAL A 177 14.01 13.06 -0.23
CA VAL A 177 12.83 13.85 -0.59
C VAL A 177 12.84 14.02 -2.11
N ILE A 178 11.88 13.37 -2.75
CA ILE A 178 11.54 13.38 -4.18
C ILE A 178 11.36 14.83 -4.67
N SER A 179 12.48 15.55 -4.85
CA SER A 179 12.54 16.89 -5.45
C SER A 179 12.78 16.81 -6.96
N GLN A 180 13.19 15.64 -7.46
CA GLN A 180 13.62 15.37 -8.84
C GLN A 180 12.58 15.49 -9.97
N GLN A 181 11.50 14.69 -9.90
CA GLN A 181 10.75 14.30 -11.10
C GLN A 181 9.36 14.92 -11.28
N MET A 182 8.82 15.64 -10.30
CA MET A 182 7.58 16.43 -10.52
C MET A 182 7.82 17.74 -11.27
N GLN A 183 9.06 18.25 -11.36
CA GLN A 183 9.36 19.43 -12.18
C GLN A 183 9.51 19.12 -13.68
N ALA A 184 9.65 17.85 -14.09
CA ALA A 184 9.71 17.45 -15.50
C ALA A 184 8.34 17.16 -16.14
N ALA A 185 7.26 17.09 -15.34
CA ALA A 185 5.89 16.89 -15.83
C ALA A 185 5.02 18.17 -15.78
N ALA A 186 5.53 19.26 -15.19
CA ALA A 186 4.87 20.58 -15.14
C ALA A 186 5.40 21.56 -16.22
N GLY A 187 6.23 21.08 -17.14
CA GLY A 187 6.79 21.85 -18.24
C GLY A 187 6.51 21.21 -19.59
N ARG A 188 5.24 21.06 -19.95
CA ARG A 188 4.73 20.99 -21.33
C ARG A 188 3.21 21.13 -21.33
#